data_AF-A0A317U1M1-F1
#
_entry.id   AF-A0A317U1M1-F1
#
_cell.length_a   1.000
_cell.length_b   1.000
_cell.length_c   1.000
_cell.angle_alpha   90.00
_cell.angle_beta   90.00
_cell.angle_gamma   90.00
#
_symmetry.space_group_name_H-M   'P 1'
#
loop_
_entity.id
_entity.type
_entity.pdbx_description
1 polymer ?
#
loop_
_entity_poly.entity_id
_entity_poly.type
_entity_poly.pdbx_seq_one_letter_code
_entity_poly.pdbx_strand_id
1 'polypeptide(L)'
;MSVFFSEVKSSWNDYSHLRTKYTNLIPIPNPSYFQPIHDITHFTNLLVRPIHSPLWLGVNALLLFLKSFIYLAATALLLVPALLLAVFAPKSRLSPNTCSSFQKAAANTVVDATMGIIATCATLASIVFNPIYLLTRCLSTVVKHLSDVTESCCGFPIARFN
;
A
#
# COMPACT_ATOMS: atom_id res chain seq x y z
N MET A 1 15.95 18.65 16.51
CA MET A 1 15.12 17.44 16.32
C MET A 1 15.93 16.26 16.83
N SER A 2 15.37 15.37 17.65
CA SER A 2 16.15 14.26 18.21
C SER A 2 16.61 13.30 17.08
N VAL A 3 17.74 12.63 17.28
CA VAL A 3 18.34 11.70 16.30
C VAL A 3 17.35 10.60 15.89
N PHE A 4 16.53 10.12 16.83
CA PHE A 4 15.43 9.21 16.55
C PHE A 4 14.43 9.76 15.53
N PHE A 5 13.92 10.99 15.71
CA PHE A 5 12.93 11.55 14.78
C PHE A 5 13.50 11.88 13.41
N SER A 6 14.80 12.20 13.30
CA SER A 6 15.44 12.32 11.99
C SER A 6 15.55 10.98 11.27
N GLU A 7 15.85 9.89 11.97
CA GLU A 7 15.89 8.54 11.39
C GLU A 7 14.48 8.08 10.96
N VAL A 8 13.46 8.35 11.77
CA VAL A 8 12.06 8.08 11.40
C VAL A 8 11.70 8.81 10.11
N LYS A 9 12.03 10.10 9.99
CA LYS A 9 11.75 10.89 8.78
C LYS A 9 12.50 10.35 7.57
N SER A 10 13.77 9.98 7.72
CA SER A 10 14.57 9.41 6.63
C SER A 10 13.98 8.09 6.14
N SER A 11 13.77 7.14 7.06
CA SER A 11 13.23 5.82 6.76
C SER A 11 11.83 5.89 6.14
N TRP A 12 10.99 6.82 6.61
CA TRP A 12 9.67 7.09 6.03
C TRP A 12 9.73 7.60 4.58
N ASN A 13 10.73 8.43 4.26
CA ASN A 13 10.91 8.97 2.91
C ASN A 13 11.42 7.93 1.91
N ASP A 14 12.19 6.95 2.37
CA ASP A 14 12.64 5.81 1.55
C ASP A 14 11.45 5.01 0.99
N TYR A 15 10.31 5.01 1.71
CA TYR A 15 9.06 4.38 1.29
C TYR A 15 8.15 5.23 0.40
N SER A 16 8.57 6.41 -0.04
CA SER A 16 7.74 7.32 -0.88
C SER A 16 7.21 6.67 -2.17
N HIS A 17 8.06 5.93 -2.86
CA HIS A 17 7.67 5.20 -4.08
C HIS A 17 6.65 4.08 -3.79
N LEU A 18 6.83 3.36 -2.69
CA LEU A 18 5.90 2.31 -2.24
C LEU A 18 4.52 2.90 -1.89
N ARG A 19 4.48 4.02 -1.18
CA ARG A 19 3.23 4.73 -0.87
C ARG A 19 2.49 5.17 -2.13
N THR A 20 3.21 5.70 -3.12
CA THR A 20 2.64 6.09 -4.43
C THR A 20 2.11 4.88 -5.20
N LYS A 21 2.79 3.73 -5.10
CA LYS A 21 2.31 2.50 -5.73
C LYS A 21 1.04 1.95 -5.08
N TYR A 22 0.90 2.07 -3.75
CA TYR A 22 -0.32 1.65 -3.04
C TYR A 22 -1.54 2.45 -3.49
N THR A 23 -1.41 3.77 -3.65
CA THR A 23 -2.52 4.62 -4.15
C THR A 23 -2.97 4.24 -5.55
N ASN A 24 -2.07 3.72 -6.40
CA ASN A 24 -2.42 3.28 -7.75
C ASN A 24 -3.12 1.91 -7.76
N LEU A 25 -2.87 1.06 -6.77
CA LEU A 25 -3.41 -0.30 -6.71
C LEU A 25 -4.81 -0.36 -6.08
N ILE A 26 -5.16 0.62 -5.25
CA ILE A 26 -6.51 0.80 -4.73
C ILE A 26 -7.30 1.64 -5.75
N PRO A 27 -8.34 1.09 -6.38
CA PRO A 27 -9.18 1.90 -7.23
C PRO A 27 -10.07 2.76 -6.29
N ILE A 28 -9.85 4.08 -6.31
CA ILE A 28 -10.67 5.05 -5.57
C ILE A 28 -11.96 5.27 -6.38
N PRO A 29 -13.15 5.25 -5.76
CA PRO A 29 -14.42 5.51 -6.44
C PRO A 29 -14.33 6.78 -7.29
N ASN A 30 -14.55 6.64 -8.58
CA ASN A 30 -14.44 7.71 -9.56
C ASN A 30 -15.60 7.56 -10.57
N PRO A 31 -16.19 8.65 -11.08
CA PRO A 31 -17.23 8.58 -12.12
C PRO A 31 -16.86 7.71 -13.33
N SER A 32 -15.57 7.56 -13.64
CA SER A 32 -15.10 6.62 -14.66
C SER A 32 -15.52 5.16 -14.41
N TYR A 33 -15.91 4.75 -13.21
CA TYR A 33 -16.39 3.39 -12.88
C TYR A 33 -17.59 2.95 -13.72
N PHE A 34 -18.39 3.90 -14.20
CA PHE A 34 -19.56 3.64 -15.01
C PHE A 34 -19.30 3.75 -16.50
N GLN A 35 -18.05 3.94 -16.92
CA GLN A 35 -17.72 3.97 -18.33
C GLN A 35 -17.61 2.55 -18.90
N PRO A 36 -18.23 2.26 -20.05
CA PRO A 36 -18.19 0.94 -20.66
C PRO A 36 -16.78 0.55 -21.12
N ILE A 37 -16.52 -0.75 -21.22
CA ILE A 37 -15.24 -1.29 -21.68
C ILE A 37 -15.30 -1.43 -23.20
N HIS A 38 -14.34 -0.82 -23.89
CA HIS A 38 -14.29 -0.79 -25.36
C HIS A 38 -13.15 -1.63 -25.95
N ASP A 39 -12.16 -2.00 -25.14
CA ASP A 39 -10.94 -2.68 -25.57
C ASP A 39 -10.69 -3.94 -24.73
N ILE A 40 -10.26 -5.01 -25.40
CA ILE A 40 -9.95 -6.31 -24.82
C ILE A 40 -8.72 -6.24 -23.91
N THR A 41 -7.71 -5.43 -24.25
CA THR A 41 -6.52 -5.25 -23.40
C THR A 41 -6.89 -4.56 -22.09
N HIS A 42 -7.79 -3.57 -22.16
CA HIS A 42 -8.35 -2.92 -20.98
C HIS A 42 -9.18 -3.89 -20.14
N PHE A 43 -9.99 -4.74 -20.77
CA PHE A 43 -10.75 -5.79 -20.09
C PHE A 43 -9.84 -6.78 -19.34
N THR A 44 -8.80 -7.31 -19.99
CA THR A 44 -7.85 -8.24 -19.37
C THR A 44 -7.17 -7.61 -18.16
N ASN A 45 -6.73 -6.35 -18.26
CA ASN A 45 -6.14 -5.62 -17.14
C ASN A 45 -7.13 -5.45 -15.98
N LEU A 46 -8.39 -5.10 -16.27
CA LEU A 46 -9.44 -5.00 -15.25
C LEU A 46 -9.76 -6.33 -14.58
N LEU A 47 -9.68 -7.44 -15.32
CA LEU A 47 -10.00 -8.78 -14.83
C LEU A 47 -8.88 -9.36 -13.96
N VAL A 48 -7.63 -9.06 -14.29
CA VAL A 48 -6.45 -9.50 -13.52
C VAL A 48 -6.24 -8.67 -12.25
N ARG A 49 -6.63 -7.38 -12.27
CA ARG A 49 -6.38 -6.43 -11.18
C ARG A 49 -6.95 -6.84 -9.81
N PRO A 50 -8.17 -7.41 -9.68
CA PRO A 50 -8.69 -7.94 -8.42
C PRO A 50 -7.88 -9.08 -7.81
N ILE A 51 -7.08 -9.80 -8.60
CA ILE A 51 -6.24 -10.89 -8.14
C ILE A 51 -4.83 -10.37 -7.84
N HIS A 52 -4.22 -9.67 -8.79
CA HIS A 52 -2.83 -9.23 -8.69
C HIS A 52 -2.62 -8.17 -7.59
N SER A 53 -3.51 -7.17 -7.52
CA SER A 53 -3.34 -6.01 -6.63
C SER A 53 -3.36 -6.40 -5.14
N PRO A 54 -4.37 -7.14 -4.63
CA PRO A 54 -4.37 -7.50 -3.22
C PRO A 54 -3.29 -8.52 -2.87
N LEU A 55 -2.92 -9.42 -3.79
CA LEU A 55 -1.83 -10.38 -3.56
C LEU A 55 -0.49 -9.65 -3.43
N TRP A 56 -0.20 -8.70 -4.33
CA TRP A 56 1.02 -7.90 -4.25
C TRP A 56 1.06 -7.03 -2.99
N LEU A 57 -0.06 -6.39 -2.61
CA LEU A 57 -0.15 -5.59 -1.38
C LEU A 57 0.00 -6.45 -0.12
N GLY A 58 -0.61 -7.63 -0.08
CA GLY A 58 -0.54 -8.56 1.04
C GLY A 58 0.87 -9.13 1.25
N VAL A 59 1.56 -9.50 0.17
CA VAL A 59 2.97 -9.95 0.25
C VAL A 59 3.86 -8.81 0.78
N ASN A 60 3.67 -7.57 0.32
CA ASN A 60 4.42 -6.44 0.86
C ASN A 60 4.11 -6.18 2.34
N ALA A 61 2.85 -6.30 2.77
CA ALA A 61 2.48 -6.17 4.18
C ALA A 61 3.22 -7.21 5.03
N LEU A 62 3.21 -8.48 4.62
CA LEU A 62 3.92 -9.56 5.32
C LEU A 62 5.44 -9.31 5.40
N LEU A 63 6.06 -8.88 4.31
CA LEU A 63 7.49 -8.57 4.28
C LEU A 63 7.84 -7.40 5.20
N LEU A 64 6.99 -6.36 5.25
CA LEU A 64 7.17 -5.22 6.15
C LEU A 64 7.01 -5.62 7.62
N PHE A 65 6.05 -6.48 7.95
CA PHE A 65 5.93 -7.03 9.31
C PHE A 65 7.12 -7.89 9.70
N LEU A 66 7.60 -8.75 8.79
CA LEU A 66 8.80 -9.55 9.04
C LEU A 66 10.04 -8.67 9.27
N LYS A 67 10.21 -7.64 8.43
CA LYS A 67 11.31 -6.67 8.56
C LYS A 67 11.22 -5.89 9.88
N SER A 68 10.02 -5.43 10.24
CA SER A 68 9.75 -4.80 11.53
C SER A 68 10.09 -5.72 12.71
N PHE A 69 9.73 -7.00 12.62
CA PHE A 69 10.04 -8.00 13.65
C PHE A 69 11.55 -8.21 13.83
N ILE A 70 12.30 -8.27 12.72
CA ILE A 70 13.77 -8.36 12.77
C ILE A 70 14.37 -7.14 13.46
N TYR A 71 13.93 -5.92 13.12
CA TYR A 71 14.42 -4.72 13.79
C TYR A 71 13.98 -4.64 15.25
N LEU A 72 12.80 -5.15 15.59
CA LEU A 72 12.35 -5.23 16.98
C LEU A 72 13.26 -6.17 17.80
N ALA A 73 13.60 -7.33 17.25
CA ALA A 73 14.52 -8.27 17.88
C ALA A 73 15.93 -7.65 18.05
N ALA A 74 16.42 -6.96 17.03
CA ALA A 74 17.69 -6.22 17.11
C ALA A 74 17.64 -5.11 18.18
N THR A 75 16.53 -4.38 18.27
CA THR A 75 16.31 -3.33 19.27
C THR A 75 16.30 -3.91 20.68
N ALA A 76 15.61 -5.04 20.89
CA ALA A 76 15.58 -5.73 22.17
C ALA A 76 16.97 -6.24 22.60
N LEU A 77 17.75 -6.77 21.66
CA LEU A 77 19.11 -7.25 21.91
C LEU A 77 20.09 -6.11 22.22
N LEU A 78 19.89 -4.94 21.61
CA LEU A 78 20.69 -3.74 21.85
C LEU A 78 20.29 -2.95 23.09
N LEU A 79 19.09 -3.18 23.65
CA LEU A 79 18.57 -2.42 24.79
C LEU A 79 19.49 -2.49 26.02
N VAL A 80 19.83 -3.71 26.46
CA VAL A 80 20.68 -3.96 27.63
C VAL A 80 22.10 -3.38 27.46
N PRO A 81 22.85 -3.68 26.38
CA PRO A 81 24.18 -3.11 26.19
C PRO A 81 24.15 -1.59 25.97
N ALA A 82 23.11 -1.03 25.34
CA ALA A 82 22.96 0.42 25.22
C ALA A 82 22.77 1.09 26.60
N LEU A 83 21.93 0.51 27.47
CA LEU A 83 21.69 1.02 28.82
C LEU A 83 22.97 0.95 29.67
N LEU A 84 23.66 -0.19 29.64
CA LEU A 84 24.91 -0.37 30.40
C LEU A 84 26.00 0.60 29.94
N LEU A 85 26.19 0.78 28.64
CA LEU A 85 27.18 1.72 28.11
C LEU A 85 26.80 3.18 28.34
N ALA A 86 25.50 3.51 28.40
CA ALA A 86 25.03 4.85 28.73
C ALA A 86 25.29 5.20 30.20
N VAL A 87 25.11 4.24 31.12
CA VAL A 87 25.26 4.47 32.56
C VAL A 87 26.70 4.33 33.03
N PHE A 88 27.39 3.27 32.61
CA PHE A 88 28.71 2.92 33.17
C PHE A 88 29.89 3.45 32.34
N ALA A 89 29.71 3.74 31.05
CA ALA A 89 30.81 4.17 30.17
C ALA A 89 30.40 5.29 29.17
N PRO A 90 29.81 6.42 29.63
CA PRO A 90 29.22 7.43 28.75
C PRO A 90 30.22 8.15 27.84
N LYS A 91 31.49 8.25 28.24
CA LYS A 91 32.57 8.89 27.44
C LYS A 91 33.27 7.93 26.48
N SER A 92 32.93 6.64 26.50
CA SER A 92 33.50 5.66 25.58
C SER A 92 32.97 5.90 24.16
N ARG A 93 33.80 5.69 23.13
CA ARG A 93 33.36 5.77 21.73
C ARG A 93 32.29 4.73 21.37
N LEU A 94 32.17 3.67 22.17
CA LEU A 94 31.19 2.59 22.01
C LEU A 94 29.78 3.02 22.46
N SER A 95 29.66 3.89 23.46
CA SER A 95 28.38 4.38 23.97
C SER A 95 27.52 5.12 22.92
N PRO A 96 28.02 6.15 22.20
CA PRO A 96 27.24 6.84 21.19
C PRO A 96 26.91 5.94 20.00
N ASN A 97 27.84 5.05 19.60
CA ASN A 97 27.61 4.13 18.49
C ASN A 97 26.49 3.13 18.80
N THR A 98 26.53 2.47 19.95
CA THR A 98 25.50 1.51 20.37
C THR A 98 24.15 2.18 20.57
N CYS A 99 24.13 3.39 21.16
CA CYS A 99 22.90 4.17 21.34
C CYS A 99 22.30 4.62 19.99
N SER A 100 23.14 5.05 19.03
CA SER A 100 22.68 5.41 17.68
C SER A 100 22.11 4.22 16.91
N SER A 101 22.74 3.04 17.00
CA SER A 101 22.25 1.81 16.39
C SER A 101 20.93 1.35 17.00
N PHE A 102 20.77 1.47 18.32
CA PHE A 102 19.50 1.21 19.00
C PHE A 102 18.40 2.16 18.51
N GLN A 103 18.68 3.47 18.46
CA GLN A 103 17.71 4.47 18.00
C GLN A 103 17.29 4.23 16.55
N LYS A 104 18.25 3.87 15.68
CA LYS A 104 17.99 3.57 14.27
C LYS A 104 17.16 2.30 14.11
N ALA A 105 17.48 1.23 14.84
CA ALA A 105 16.71 0.00 14.82
C ALA A 105 15.27 0.25 15.30
N ALA A 106 15.10 0.98 16.41
CA ALA A 106 13.79 1.35 16.93
C ALA A 106 12.99 2.21 15.94
N ALA A 107 13.63 3.19 15.30
CA ALA A 107 13.00 4.04 14.28
C ALA A 107 12.52 3.22 13.08
N ASN A 108 13.35 2.30 12.58
CA ASN A 108 12.98 1.40 11.49
C ASN A 108 11.85 0.44 11.87
N THR A 109 11.83 -0.10 13.09
CA THR A 109 10.69 -0.91 13.57
C THR A 109 9.39 -0.14 13.49
N VAL A 110 9.36 1.11 13.99
CA VAL A 110 8.14 1.93 13.98
C VAL A 110 7.68 2.23 12.57
N VAL A 111 8.60 2.63 11.68
CA VAL A 111 8.29 2.95 10.30
C VAL A 111 7.81 1.72 9.54
N ASP A 112 8.51 0.59 9.65
CA ASP A 112 8.18 -0.65 8.93
C ASP A 112 6.85 -1.24 9.41
N ALA A 113 6.58 -1.21 10.72
CA ALA A 113 5.29 -1.62 11.27
C ALA A 113 4.15 -0.74 10.76
N THR A 114 4.34 0.58 10.74
CA THR A 114 3.34 1.54 10.24
C THR A 114 3.08 1.31 8.75
N MET A 115 4.13 1.11 7.96
CA MET A 115 4.01 0.80 6.53
C MET A 115 3.32 -0.55 6.30
N GLY A 116 3.55 -1.55 7.16
CA GLY A 116 2.85 -2.84 7.13
C GLY A 116 1.34 -2.69 7.40
N ILE A 117 0.96 -1.86 8.37
CA ILE A 117 -0.45 -1.53 8.65
C ILE A 117 -1.09 -0.87 7.43
N ILE A 118 -0.44 0.14 6.84
CA ILE A 118 -0.93 0.83 5.64
C ILE A 118 -1.10 -0.16 4.48
N ALA A 119 -0.12 -1.03 4.26
CA ALA A 119 -0.19 -2.07 3.23
C ALA A 119 -1.35 -3.06 3.47
N THR A 120 -1.63 -3.39 4.73
CA THR A 120 -2.76 -4.27 5.11
C THR A 120 -4.10 -3.59 4.85
N CYS A 121 -4.26 -2.32 5.25
CA CYS A 121 -5.45 -1.54 4.94
C CYS A 121 -5.64 -1.38 3.43
N ALA A 122 -4.55 -1.13 2.69
CA ALA A 122 -4.55 -1.06 1.24
C ALA A 122 -4.97 -2.40 0.60
N THR A 123 -4.50 -3.52 1.16
CA THR A 123 -4.88 -4.87 0.73
C THR A 123 -6.38 -5.07 0.89
N LEU A 124 -6.93 -4.76 2.07
CA LEU A 124 -8.37 -4.89 2.33
C LEU A 124 -9.20 -4.01 1.39
N ALA A 125 -8.81 -2.75 1.21
CA ALA A 125 -9.45 -1.84 0.27
C ALA A 125 -9.39 -2.39 -1.17
N SER A 126 -8.24 -2.93 -1.58
CA SER A 126 -8.04 -3.55 -2.89
C SER A 126 -8.92 -4.80 -3.09
N ILE A 127 -9.11 -5.64 -2.07
CA ILE A 127 -9.99 -6.81 -2.11
C ILE A 127 -11.45 -6.40 -2.33
N VAL A 128 -11.89 -5.32 -1.69
CA VAL A 128 -13.29 -4.87 -1.76
C VAL A 128 -13.55 -4.08 -3.05
N PHE A 129 -12.72 -3.07 -3.35
CA PHE A 129 -13.02 -2.12 -4.41
C PHE A 129 -12.66 -2.60 -5.82
N ASN A 130 -11.66 -3.48 -6.01
CA ASN A 130 -11.33 -3.98 -7.35
C ASN A 130 -12.45 -4.84 -7.97
N PRO A 131 -13.07 -5.80 -7.25
CA PRO A 131 -14.23 -6.53 -7.76
C PRO A 131 -15.43 -5.62 -8.06
N ILE A 132 -15.71 -4.65 -7.19
CA ILE A 132 -16.80 -3.67 -7.39
C ILE A 132 -16.54 -2.84 -8.65
N TYR A 133 -15.29 -2.42 -8.85
CA TYR A 133 -14.88 -1.69 -10.06
C TYR A 133 -15.07 -2.53 -11.33
N LEU A 134 -14.70 -3.81 -11.30
CA LEU A 134 -14.93 -4.72 -12.42
C LEU A 134 -16.43 -4.91 -12.70
N LEU A 135 -17.24 -5.14 -11.67
CA LEU A 135 -18.69 -5.34 -11.80
C LEU A 135 -19.40 -4.12 -12.37
N THR A 136 -19.11 -2.93 -11.85
CA THR A 136 -19.69 -1.67 -12.34
C THR A 136 -19.36 -1.42 -13.80
N ARG A 137 -18.11 -1.66 -14.22
CA ARG A 137 -17.67 -1.55 -15.62
C ARG A 137 -18.35 -2.58 -16.53
N CYS A 138 -18.49 -3.82 -16.08
CA CYS A 138 -19.19 -4.87 -16.83
C CYS A 138 -20.68 -4.51 -17.02
N LEU A 139 -21.35 -4.05 -15.95
CA LEU A 139 -22.74 -3.61 -16.01
C LEU A 139 -22.92 -2.45 -16.99
N SER A 140 -22.05 -1.45 -16.95
CA SER A 140 -22.08 -0.34 -17.91
C SER A 140 -21.88 -0.81 -19.36
N THR A 141 -21.06 -1.83 -19.59
CA THR A 141 -20.86 -2.42 -20.92
C THR A 141 -22.12 -3.12 -21.42
N VAL A 142 -22.82 -3.86 -20.56
CA VAL A 142 -24.11 -4.48 -20.89
C VAL A 142 -25.18 -3.43 -21.18
N VAL A 143 -25.29 -2.39 -20.34
CA VAL A 143 -26.27 -1.32 -20.55
C VAL A 143 -25.98 -0.57 -21.85
N LYS A 144 -24.71 -0.35 -22.21
CA LYS A 144 -24.33 0.20 -23.52
C LYS A 144 -24.81 -0.69 -24.66
N HIS A 145 -24.52 -2.00 -24.62
CA HIS A 145 -24.97 -2.91 -25.66
C HIS A 145 -26.50 -2.96 -25.80
N LEU A 146 -27.25 -2.92 -24.70
CA LEU A 146 -28.71 -2.84 -24.74
C LEU A 146 -29.20 -1.52 -25.36
N SER A 147 -28.54 -0.42 -25.06
CA SER A 147 -28.82 0.88 -25.66
C SER A 147 -28.54 0.86 -27.17
N ASP A 148 -27.41 0.31 -27.60
CA ASP A 148 -27.04 0.22 -29.03
C ASP A 148 -28.03 -0.67 -29.81
N VAL A 149 -28.43 -1.81 -29.25
CA VAL A 149 -29.44 -2.70 -29.88
C VAL A 149 -30.80 -2.02 -29.96
N THR A 150 -31.20 -1.29 -28.92
CA THR A 150 -32.49 -0.59 -28.91
C THR A 150 -32.48 0.62 -29.84
N GLU A 151 -31.37 1.32 -29.96
CA GLU A 151 -31.22 2.40 -30.93
C GLU A 151 -31.32 1.83 -32.36
N SER A 152 -30.68 0.70 -32.64
CA SER A 152 -30.77 0.02 -33.93
C SER A 152 -32.18 -0.50 -34.26
N CYS A 153 -32.96 -0.96 -33.28
CA CYS A 153 -34.29 -1.53 -33.50
C CYS A 153 -35.43 -0.50 -33.41
N CYS A 154 -35.30 0.50 -32.54
CA CYS A 154 -36.38 1.42 -32.16
C CYS A 154 -36.05 2.89 -32.43
N GLY A 155 -34.83 3.23 -32.87
CA GLY A 155 -34.43 4.60 -33.21
C GLY A 155 -34.18 5.53 -32.03
N PHE A 156 -34.14 5.00 -30.79
CA PHE A 156 -33.88 5.78 -29.58
C PHE A 156 -32.92 5.04 -28.62
N PRO A 157 -31.91 5.73 -28.05
CA PRO A 157 -31.03 5.13 -27.06
C PRO A 157 -31.68 5.07 -25.67
N ILE A 158 -31.40 4.00 -24.91
CA ILE A 158 -31.88 3.81 -23.53
C ILE A 158 -30.99 4.56 -22.53
N ALA A 159 -29.69 4.70 -22.81
CA ALA A 159 -28.73 5.33 -21.90
C ALA A 159 -27.71 6.19 -22.64
N ARG A 160 -27.36 7.35 -22.07
CA ARG A 160 -26.25 8.20 -22.54
C ARG A 160 -25.04 8.01 -21.65
N PHE A 161 -23.95 7.53 -22.22
CA PHE A 161 -22.64 7.46 -21.58
C PHE A 161 -21.81 8.65 -22.10
N ASN A 162 -21.57 9.65 -21.25
CA ASN A 162 -20.68 10.78 -21.54
C ASN A 162 -19.21 10.43 -21.24
#